data_AF-X1QQS1-F1
#
_entry.id   AF-X1QQS1-F1
#
_cell.length_a   1.000
_cell.length_b   1.000
_cell.length_c   1.000
_cell.angle_alpha   90.00
_cell.angle_beta   90.00
_cell.angle_gamma   90.00
#
_symmetry.space_group_name_H-M   'P 1'
#
loop_
_entity.id
_entity.type
_entity.pdbx_description
1 polymer ?
#
loop_
_entity_poly.entity_id
_entity_poly.type
_entity_poly.pdbx_seq_one_letter_code
_entity_poly.pdbx_strand_id
1 'polypeptide(L)'
;MSTIDLDKYPKIAQMHSSAGCIPVNIENALKYNGERDYDELKLLCFCQTRNIPLGFKEFSPELAKILKKINFIFKGIDDFDHSIEKVVEYIKSNIDENIPVLVSFKQIINVPIIEKNNPKPIGWQKAEVAHIRTAIKYNDSELFFFDPGDCETKKYSYL
;
A
#
# COMPACT_ATOMS: atom_id res chain seq x y z
N MET A 1 3.80 -22.59 -4.77
CA MET A 1 2.83 -21.48 -4.70
C MET A 1 2.58 -21.19 -3.23
N SER A 2 3.02 -20.03 -2.75
CA SER A 2 2.87 -19.61 -1.35
C SER A 2 1.94 -18.42 -1.24
N THR A 3 1.26 -18.30 -0.11
CA THR A 3 0.31 -17.23 0.19
C THR A 3 0.34 -16.97 1.68
N ILE A 4 0.07 -15.73 2.09
CA ILE A 4 -0.32 -15.46 3.47
C ILE A 4 -1.68 -16.14 3.75
N ASP A 5 -2.07 -16.22 5.02
CA ASP A 5 -3.41 -16.68 5.42
C ASP A 5 -4.51 -15.74 4.87
N LEU A 6 -5.10 -16.12 3.74
CA LEU A 6 -6.12 -15.34 3.05
C LEU A 6 -7.48 -15.34 3.75
N ASP A 7 -7.72 -16.28 4.67
CA ASP A 7 -8.95 -16.33 5.48
C ASP A 7 -8.87 -15.29 6.60
N LYS A 8 -7.65 -15.02 7.09
CA LYS A 8 -7.38 -13.96 8.08
C LYS A 8 -7.28 -12.57 7.44
N TYR A 9 -6.87 -12.47 6.17
CA TYR A 9 -6.65 -11.18 5.51
C TYR A 9 -7.99 -10.50 5.10
N PRO A 10 -8.29 -9.29 5.60
CA PRO A 10 -9.66 -8.76 5.62
C PRO A 10 -10.15 -8.15 4.29
N LYS A 11 -9.26 -7.85 3.34
CA LYS A 11 -9.59 -7.37 1.97
C LYS A 11 -10.49 -6.12 1.94
N ILE A 12 -10.16 -5.12 2.75
CA ILE A 12 -10.96 -3.90 2.92
C ILE A 12 -10.69 -2.93 1.77
N ALA A 13 -11.76 -2.37 1.19
CA ALA A 13 -11.74 -1.35 0.14
C ALA A 13 -11.31 0.02 0.69
N GLN A 14 -10.57 0.80 -0.11
CA GLN A 14 -10.33 2.20 0.23
C GLN A 14 -11.61 3.02 0.03
N MET A 15 -11.96 3.84 1.02
CA MET A 15 -13.09 4.77 0.95
C MET A 15 -12.70 6.08 0.29
N HIS A 16 -11.50 6.60 0.59
CA HIS A 16 -11.01 7.86 0.03
C HIS A 16 -10.18 7.61 -1.23
N SER A 17 -10.74 7.88 -2.41
CA SER A 17 -10.13 7.54 -3.70
C SER A 17 -8.73 8.12 -3.94
N SER A 18 -8.43 9.31 -3.42
CA SER A 18 -7.16 10.00 -3.66
C SER A 18 -6.11 9.84 -2.55
N ALA A 19 -6.48 9.34 -1.38
CA ALA A 19 -5.63 9.36 -0.18
C ALA A 19 -5.75 8.10 0.70
N GLY A 20 -6.68 7.21 0.39
CA GLY A 20 -7.05 6.06 1.21
C GLY A 20 -6.12 4.86 1.03
N CYS A 21 -5.36 4.77 -0.08
CA CYS A 21 -4.59 3.57 -0.40
C CYS A 21 -3.54 3.22 0.67
N ILE A 22 -2.85 4.21 1.25
CA ILE A 22 -1.89 3.99 2.34
C ILE A 22 -2.59 3.56 3.64
N PRO A 23 -3.51 4.37 4.22
CA PRO A 23 -4.15 4.03 5.49
C PRO A 23 -4.95 2.72 5.43
N VAL A 24 -5.63 2.41 4.33
CA VAL A 24 -6.40 1.15 4.24
C VAL A 24 -5.50 -0.08 4.11
N ASN A 25 -4.37 0.00 3.41
CA ASN A 25 -3.42 -1.12 3.36
C ASN A 25 -2.84 -1.39 4.76
N ILE A 26 -2.54 -0.32 5.51
CA ILE A 26 -2.12 -0.44 6.91
C ILE A 26 -3.24 -1.04 7.76
N GLU A 27 -4.48 -0.55 7.65
CA GLU A 27 -5.63 -1.14 8.33
C GLU A 27 -5.76 -2.64 8.07
N ASN A 28 -5.67 -3.07 6.80
CA ASN A 28 -5.70 -4.49 6.44
C ASN A 28 -4.60 -5.28 7.16
N ALA A 29 -3.37 -4.77 7.19
CA ALA A 29 -2.24 -5.42 7.86
C ALA A 29 -2.38 -5.45 9.39
N LEU A 30 -2.88 -4.38 10.01
CA LEU A 30 -3.15 -4.33 11.45
C LEU A 30 -4.21 -5.36 11.84
N LYS A 31 -5.31 -5.38 11.09
CA LYS A 31 -6.43 -6.30 11.27
C LYS A 31 -6.02 -7.75 11.05
N TYR A 32 -5.15 -8.01 10.08
CA TYR A 32 -4.53 -9.31 9.88
C TYR A 32 -3.67 -9.73 11.07
N ASN A 33 -3.03 -8.79 11.78
CA ASN A 33 -2.25 -9.07 12.99
C ASN A 33 -3.06 -9.00 14.29
N GLY A 34 -4.39 -8.90 14.21
CA GLY A 34 -5.29 -8.90 15.35
C GLY A 34 -5.59 -7.51 15.93
N GLU A 35 -5.03 -6.44 15.39
CA GLU A 35 -5.31 -5.08 15.84
C GLU A 35 -6.51 -4.48 15.11
N ARG A 36 -7.54 -4.12 15.89
CA ARG A 36 -8.85 -3.68 15.37
C ARG A 36 -9.18 -2.21 15.65
N ASP A 37 -8.33 -1.52 16.40
CA ASP A 37 -8.61 -0.16 16.88
C ASP A 37 -8.46 0.92 15.81
N TYR A 38 -7.80 0.60 14.70
CA TYR A 38 -7.49 1.52 13.62
C TYR A 38 -8.28 1.18 12.36
N ASP A 39 -8.79 2.23 11.72
CA ASP A 39 -9.49 2.21 10.44
C ASP A 39 -8.95 3.35 9.56
N GLU A 40 -9.27 3.32 8.26
CA GLU A 40 -8.82 4.31 7.28
C GLU A 40 -9.05 5.75 7.76
N LEU A 41 -10.24 6.04 8.30
CA LEU A 41 -10.61 7.39 8.74
C LEU A 41 -9.75 7.84 9.92
N LYS A 42 -9.57 7.00 10.95
CA LYS A 42 -8.72 7.32 12.10
C LYS A 42 -7.28 7.58 11.68
N LEU A 43 -6.75 6.79 10.77
CA LEU A 43 -5.38 6.94 10.25
C LEU A 43 -5.24 8.24 9.43
N LEU A 44 -6.23 8.56 8.59
CA LEU A 44 -6.26 9.84 7.87
C LEU A 44 -6.33 11.03 8.81
N CYS A 45 -7.24 11.01 9.79
CA CYS A 45 -7.36 12.07 10.79
C CYS A 45 -6.08 12.22 11.62
N PHE A 46 -5.41 11.11 11.95
CA PHE A 46 -4.12 11.14 12.65
C PHE A 46 -3.06 11.91 11.86
N CYS A 47 -2.95 11.66 10.54
CA CYS A 47 -2.03 12.38 9.66
C CYS A 47 -2.39 13.86 9.53
N GLN A 48 -3.66 14.16 9.25
CA GLN A 48 -4.13 15.53 9.03
C GLN A 48 -3.94 16.42 10.27
N THR A 49 -4.34 15.94 11.45
CA THR A 49 -4.24 16.70 12.71
C THR A 49 -2.79 16.98 13.13
N ARG A 50 -1.83 16.21 12.62
CA ARG A 50 -0.39 16.36 12.89
C ARG A 50 0.39 16.93 11.71
N ASN A 51 -0.28 17.27 10.62
CA ASN A 51 0.34 17.74 9.39
C ASN A 51 1.44 16.78 8.86
N ILE A 52 1.19 15.47 8.97
CA ILE A 52 2.10 14.43 8.47
C ILE A 52 1.76 14.14 7.01
N PRO A 53 2.72 14.27 6.07
CA PRO A 53 2.49 13.87 4.68
C PRO A 53 2.12 12.40 4.58
N LEU A 54 1.20 12.06 3.66
CA LEU A 54 0.82 10.68 3.36
C LEU A 54 1.86 9.98 2.47
N GLY A 55 3.12 9.99 2.89
CA GLY A 55 4.21 9.22 2.30
C GLY A 55 4.66 8.13 3.26
N PHE A 56 5.11 6.98 2.73
CA PHE A 56 5.53 5.85 3.57
C PHE A 56 6.70 6.23 4.49
N LYS A 57 7.65 7.03 3.97
CA LYS A 57 8.85 7.46 4.70
C LYS A 57 8.48 8.34 5.90
N GLU A 58 7.51 9.23 5.73
CA GLU A 58 7.07 10.18 6.75
C GLU A 58 6.08 9.53 7.73
N PHE A 59 5.17 8.69 7.23
CA PHE A 59 4.08 8.12 8.02
C PHE A 59 4.51 6.92 8.88
N SER A 60 5.39 6.06 8.36
CA SER A 60 5.76 4.80 9.05
C SER A 60 6.41 5.01 10.42
N PRO A 61 7.33 5.98 10.62
CA PRO A 61 7.92 6.23 11.95
C PRO A 61 6.88 6.69 12.98
N GLU A 62 5.88 7.47 12.57
CA GLU A 62 4.82 7.93 13.47
C GLU A 62 3.84 6.80 13.82
N LEU A 63 3.55 5.91 12.87
CA LEU A 63 2.81 4.68 13.12
C LEU A 63 3.51 3.76 14.13
N ALA A 64 4.82 3.56 13.97
CA ALA A 64 5.59 2.73 14.88
C ALA A 64 5.56 3.23 16.34
N LYS A 65 5.44 4.56 16.55
CA LYS A 65 5.33 5.14 17.90
C LYS A 65 4.00 4.80 18.58
N ILE A 66 2.91 4.72 17.83
CA ILE A 66 1.57 4.46 18.38
C ILE A 66 1.26 2.96 18.45
N LEU A 67 1.85 2.16 17.57
CA LEU A 67 1.62 0.71 17.46
C LEU A 67 2.69 -0.10 18.20
N LYS A 68 2.70 -0.02 19.53
CA LYS A 68 3.75 -0.66 20.37
C LYS A 68 3.85 -2.19 20.24
N LYS A 69 2.82 -2.85 19.69
CA LYS A 69 2.77 -4.31 19.51
C LYS A 69 3.12 -4.78 18.10
N ILE A 70 3.27 -3.87 17.14
CA ILE A 70 3.53 -4.21 15.73
C ILE A 70 4.76 -3.45 15.26
N ASN A 71 5.77 -4.19 14.81
CA ASN A 71 6.97 -3.62 14.23
C ASN A 71 6.80 -3.41 12.72
N PHE A 72 6.75 -2.14 12.29
CA PHE A 72 6.77 -1.80 10.86
C PHE A 72 8.22 -1.64 10.40
N ILE A 73 8.66 -2.53 9.52
CA ILE A 73 9.97 -2.45 8.89
C ILE A 73 9.81 -1.71 7.56
N PHE A 74 10.51 -0.59 7.40
CA PHE A 74 10.55 0.14 6.15
C PHE A 74 11.82 -0.21 5.37
N LYS A 75 11.66 -0.46 4.07
CA LYS A 75 12.75 -0.72 3.14
C LYS A 75 12.58 0.18 1.92
N GLY A 76 13.58 1.03 1.68
CA GLY A 76 13.66 1.89 0.51
C GLY A 76 14.40 1.21 -0.65
N ILE A 77 14.48 1.89 -1.79
CA ILE A 77 15.17 1.36 -2.97
C ILE A 77 16.68 1.12 -2.71
N ASP A 78 17.28 1.95 -1.86
CA ASP A 78 18.70 1.86 -1.49
C ASP A 78 18.99 0.65 -0.59
N ASP A 79 17.98 0.09 0.10
CA ASP A 79 18.12 -1.14 0.90
C ASP A 79 18.28 -2.40 0.02
N PHE A 80 17.99 -2.30 -1.28
CA PHE A 80 17.97 -3.43 -2.22
C PHE A 80 19.01 -3.31 -3.34
N ASP A 81 20.00 -2.42 -3.21
CA ASP A 81 20.98 -2.13 -4.27
C ASP A 81 20.33 -1.85 -5.63
N HIS A 82 19.12 -1.28 -5.64
CA HIS A 82 18.30 -1.08 -6.85
C HIS A 82 17.97 -2.36 -7.66
N SER A 83 18.06 -3.55 -7.07
CA SER A 83 17.71 -4.83 -7.73
C SER A 83 16.26 -5.22 -7.47
N ILE A 84 15.51 -5.41 -8.56
CA ILE A 84 14.13 -5.92 -8.48
C ILE A 84 14.10 -7.36 -7.96
N GLU A 85 15.12 -8.16 -8.29
CA GLU A 85 15.27 -9.54 -7.84
C GLU A 85 15.36 -9.60 -6.31
N LYS A 86 16.19 -8.75 -5.69
CA LYS A 86 16.29 -8.65 -4.22
C LYS A 86 14.99 -8.20 -3.57
N VAL A 87 14.25 -7.29 -4.21
CA VAL A 87 12.90 -6.89 -3.73
C VAL A 87 11.94 -8.08 -3.79
N VAL A 88 11.94 -8.83 -4.88
CA VAL A 88 11.11 -10.03 -5.05
C VAL A 88 11.47 -11.09 -4.02
N GLU A 89 12.75 -11.39 -3.81
CA GLU A 89 13.23 -12.33 -2.79
C GLU A 89 12.78 -11.92 -1.39
N TYR A 90 12.89 -10.64 -1.05
CA TYR A 90 12.43 -10.10 0.23
C TYR A 90 10.91 -10.26 0.40
N ILE A 91 10.13 -9.98 -0.65
CA ILE A 91 8.66 -10.16 -0.59
C ILE A 91 8.32 -11.64 -0.37
N LYS A 92 8.99 -12.55 -1.09
CA LYS A 92 8.74 -14.00 -0.99
C LYS A 92 9.02 -14.53 0.41
N SER A 93 10.19 -14.20 0.98
CA SER A 93 10.56 -14.68 2.32
C SER A 93 9.58 -14.24 3.39
N ASN A 94 9.08 -13.00 3.31
CA ASN A 94 8.06 -12.50 4.25
C ASN A 94 6.69 -13.17 4.06
N ILE A 95 6.27 -13.41 2.80
CA ILE A 95 5.02 -14.16 2.54
C ILE A 95 5.09 -15.57 3.12
N ASP A 96 6.22 -16.26 3.00
CA ASP A 96 6.40 -17.61 3.56
C ASP A 96 6.33 -17.63 5.10
N GLU A 97 6.70 -16.52 5.74
CA GLU A 97 6.54 -16.31 7.19
C GLU A 97 5.15 -15.78 7.59
N ASN A 98 4.18 -15.76 6.67
CA ASN A 98 2.83 -15.21 6.87
C ASN A 98 2.82 -13.70 7.22
N ILE A 99 3.80 -12.94 6.76
CA ILE A 99 3.91 -11.49 6.96
C ILE A 99 3.43 -10.75 5.69
N PRO A 100 2.33 -9.98 5.75
CA PRO A 100 1.88 -9.20 4.60
C PRO A 100 2.85 -8.04 4.31
N VAL A 101 3.27 -7.91 3.05
CA VAL A 101 4.22 -6.87 2.62
C VAL A 101 3.49 -5.79 1.82
N LEU A 102 3.54 -4.55 2.30
CA LEU A 102 2.98 -3.40 1.59
C LEU A 102 4.02 -2.86 0.61
N VAL A 103 3.66 -2.78 -0.66
CA VAL A 103 4.57 -2.37 -1.74
C VAL A 103 4.02 -1.14 -2.43
N SER A 104 4.87 -0.13 -2.59
CA SER A 104 4.58 1.08 -3.35
C SER A 104 4.96 0.89 -4.82
N PHE A 105 4.04 1.25 -5.70
CA PHE A 105 4.19 1.21 -7.15
C PHE A 105 4.03 2.60 -7.73
N LYS A 106 4.78 2.90 -8.79
CA LYS A 106 4.47 4.02 -9.67
C LYS A 106 3.38 3.59 -10.64
N GLN A 107 2.30 4.35 -10.70
CA GLN A 107 1.20 4.13 -11.63
C GLN A 107 0.95 5.39 -12.45
N ILE A 108 0.70 5.21 -13.74
CA ILE A 108 0.24 6.29 -14.61
C ILE A 108 -1.28 6.31 -14.58
N ILE A 109 -1.86 7.44 -14.18
CA ILE A 109 -3.31 7.69 -14.19
C ILE A 109 -3.65 8.84 -15.12
N ASN A 110 -4.91 8.87 -15.59
CA ASN A 110 -5.44 10.03 -16.30
C ASN A 110 -6.08 10.98 -15.29
N VAL A 111 -5.57 12.20 -15.19
CA VAL A 111 -6.13 13.26 -14.35
C VAL A 111 -6.80 14.33 -15.21
N PRO A 112 -7.96 14.87 -14.79
CA PRO A 112 -8.62 15.92 -15.54
C PRO A 112 -7.81 17.21 -15.47
N ILE A 113 -7.71 17.91 -16.60
CA ILE A 113 -7.17 19.26 -16.65
C ILE A 113 -8.31 20.21 -16.26
N ILE A 114 -8.19 20.85 -15.09
CA ILE A 114 -9.17 21.79 -14.55
C ILE A 114 -8.59 23.20 -14.61
N GLU A 115 -9.30 24.13 -15.26
CA GLU A 115 -8.93 25.54 -15.21
C GLU A 115 -9.36 26.16 -13.88
N LYS A 116 -8.57 27.12 -13.37
CA LYS A 116 -8.75 27.75 -12.05
C LYS A 116 -10.17 28.29 -11.79
N ASN A 117 -10.93 28.63 -12.85
CA ASN A 117 -12.28 29.20 -12.78
C ASN A 117 -13.36 28.35 -13.47
N ASN A 118 -13.04 27.12 -13.93
CA ASN A 118 -13.99 26.24 -14.59
C ASN A 118 -13.86 24.82 -14.05
N PRO A 119 -14.84 24.32 -13.26
CA PRO A 119 -14.78 22.99 -12.67
C PRO A 119 -14.96 21.86 -13.69
N LYS A 120 -15.31 22.17 -14.95
CA LYS A 120 -15.44 21.16 -16.01
C LYS A 120 -14.06 20.80 -16.57
N PRO A 121 -13.74 19.50 -16.71
CA PRO A 121 -12.51 19.07 -17.38
C PRO A 121 -12.46 19.58 -18.83
N ILE A 122 -11.38 20.27 -19.20
CA ILE A 122 -11.11 20.67 -20.59
C ILE A 122 -10.27 19.63 -21.36
N GLY A 123 -9.82 18.59 -20.66
CA GLY A 123 -9.02 17.51 -21.21
C GLY A 123 -8.53 16.58 -20.10
N TRP A 124 -7.70 15.62 -20.49
CA TRP A 124 -7.07 14.67 -19.59
C TRP A 124 -5.56 14.66 -19.83
N GLN A 125 -4.78 14.59 -18.77
CA GLN A 125 -3.33 14.41 -18.85
C GLN A 125 -2.90 13.17 -18.08
N LYS A 126 -1.81 12.56 -18.51
CA LYS A 126 -1.17 11.46 -17.77
C LYS A 126 -0.40 12.04 -16.59
N ALA A 127 -0.63 11.52 -15.40
CA ALA A 127 0.14 11.83 -14.20
C ALA A 127 0.72 10.53 -13.62
N GLU A 128 1.97 10.58 -13.18
CA GLU A 128 2.57 9.51 -12.39
C GLU A 128 2.22 9.73 -10.92
N VAL A 129 1.62 8.72 -10.29
CA VAL A 129 1.27 8.72 -8.87
C VAL A 129 1.82 7.47 -8.19
N ALA A 130 2.13 7.59 -6.90
CA ALA A 130 2.41 6.43 -6.09
C ALA A 130 1.10 5.76 -5.67
N HIS A 131 1.05 4.44 -5.77
CA HIS A 131 -0.06 3.62 -5.29
C HIS A 131 0.48 2.47 -4.45
N ILE A 132 -0.28 2.02 -3.45
CA ILE A 132 0.17 0.98 -2.54
C ILE A 132 -0.75 -0.22 -2.60
N ARG A 133 -0.15 -1.39 -2.63
CA ARG A 133 -0.85 -2.67 -2.61
C ARG A 133 -0.16 -3.63 -1.66
N THR A 134 -0.90 -4.60 -1.13
CA THR A 134 -0.32 -5.63 -0.26
C THR A 134 0.00 -6.87 -1.08
N ALA A 135 1.24 -7.35 -1.04
CA ALA A 135 1.63 -8.64 -1.57
C ALA A 135 0.99 -9.74 -0.71
N ILE A 136 0.20 -10.61 -1.33
CA ILE A 136 -0.56 -11.65 -0.62
C ILE A 136 -0.17 -13.06 -1.05
N LYS A 137 0.39 -13.22 -2.25
CA LYS A 137 0.70 -14.51 -2.85
C LYS A 137 1.80 -14.39 -3.89
N TYR A 138 2.52 -15.49 -4.13
CA TYR A 138 3.45 -15.59 -5.24
C TYR A 138 3.49 -17.00 -5.87
N ASN A 139 3.96 -17.07 -7.11
CA ASN A 139 4.38 -18.31 -7.78
C ASN A 139 5.81 -18.13 -8.35
N ASP A 140 6.25 -19.01 -9.23
CA ASP A 140 7.64 -18.99 -9.72
C ASP A 140 7.96 -17.72 -10.54
N SER A 141 6.98 -17.10 -11.20
CA SER A 141 7.17 -15.98 -12.13
C SER A 141 6.36 -14.71 -11.81
N GLU A 142 5.43 -14.78 -10.86
CA GLU A 142 4.47 -13.71 -10.58
C GLU A 142 4.30 -13.43 -9.09
N LEU A 143 4.21 -12.15 -8.75
CA LEU A 143 3.69 -11.66 -7.48
C LEU A 143 2.23 -11.26 -7.63
N PHE A 144 1.43 -11.53 -6.61
CA PHE A 144 0.00 -11.21 -6.56
C PHE A 144 -0.25 -10.23 -5.42
N PHE A 145 -0.87 -9.11 -5.77
CA PHE A 145 -1.13 -8.00 -4.87
C PHE A 145 -2.63 -7.79 -4.71
N PHE A 146 -3.09 -7.62 -3.48
CA PHE A 146 -4.43 -7.09 -3.23
C PHE A 146 -4.39 -5.56 -3.40
N ASP A 147 -5.25 -5.05 -4.29
CA ASP A 147 -5.44 -3.62 -4.52
C ASP A 147 -6.73 -3.17 -3.83
N PRO A 148 -6.66 -2.34 -2.77
CA PRO A 148 -7.86 -1.85 -2.11
C PRO A 148 -8.60 -0.78 -2.92
N GLY A 149 -8.02 -0.26 -4.00
CA GLY A 149 -8.65 0.72 -4.89
C GLY A 149 -9.86 0.17 -5.63
N ASP A 150 -9.80 -1.09 -6.03
CA ASP A 150 -10.87 -1.80 -6.75
C ASP A 150 -11.23 -3.15 -6.12
N CYS A 151 -10.62 -3.50 -4.98
CA CYS A 151 -10.79 -4.77 -4.28
C CYS A 151 -10.41 -6.01 -5.11
N GLU A 152 -9.52 -5.85 -6.08
CA GLU A 152 -9.09 -6.96 -6.93
C GLU A 152 -7.67 -7.41 -6.60
N THR A 153 -7.34 -8.61 -7.10
CA THR A 153 -5.96 -9.09 -7.12
C THR A 153 -5.28 -8.66 -8.42
N LYS A 154 -4.19 -7.92 -8.31
CA LYS A 154 -3.34 -7.50 -9.43
C LYS A 154 -2.10 -8.39 -9.51
N LYS A 155 -1.70 -8.74 -10.73
CA LYS A 155 -0.53 -9.58 -10.98
C LYS A 155 0.64 -8.73 -11.44
N TYR A 156 1.84 -9.11 -11.05
CA TYR A 156 3.08 -8.53 -11.53
C TYR A 156 4.04 -9.65 -11.91
N SER A 157 4.37 -9.73 -13.20
CA SER A 157 5.41 -10.62 -13.71
C SER A 157 6.78 -9.99 -13.50
N TYR A 158 7.72 -10.76 -12.98
CA TYR A 158 9.10 -10.32 -12.71
C TYR A 158 10.15 -11.15 -13.45
N LEU A 159 9.72 -12.02 -14.37
CA LEU A 159 10.56 -12.72 -15.36
C LEU A 159 10.45 -12.04 -16.72
#